data_AF-A0A2E9JZD8-F1
#
_entry.id   AF-A0A2E9JZD8-F1
#
_cell.length_a   1.000
_cell.length_b   1.000
_cell.length_c   1.000
_cell.angle_alpha   90.00
_cell.angle_beta   90.00
_cell.angle_gamma   90.00
#
_symmetry.space_group_name_H-M   'P 1'
#
loop_
_entity.id
_entity.type
_entity.pdbx_description
1 polymer ?
#
loop_
_entity_poly.entity_id
_entity_poly.type
_entity_poly.pdbx_seq_one_letter_code
_entity_poly.pdbx_strand_id
1 'polypeptide(L)'
;MVTGPVLNHLRLCILAVLLIGGLSGCFFGGQPSCNKPQEYQVSENIESLQVPDGLDQPDRSAALTIPQASPDAKVREADDPCLDSPPDYFGR
;
A
#
# COMPACT_ATOMS: atom_id res chain seq x y z
N MET A 1 -31.18 13.84 47.25
CA MET A 1 -32.08 12.95 46.49
C MET A 1 -31.80 13.16 45.01
N VAL A 2 -30.97 12.31 44.40
CA VAL A 2 -30.70 12.39 42.95
C VAL A 2 -31.98 11.95 42.26
N THR A 3 -32.59 12.86 41.53
CA THR A 3 -33.85 12.67 40.81
C THR A 3 -33.71 11.49 39.83
N GLY A 4 -34.63 10.52 39.92
CA GLY A 4 -34.68 9.31 39.09
C GLY A 4 -34.42 9.46 37.58
N PRO A 5 -34.81 10.57 36.90
CA PRO A 5 -34.44 10.77 35.49
C PRO A 5 -32.93 10.88 35.25
N VAL A 6 -32.17 11.50 36.15
CA VAL A 6 -30.73 11.78 35.94
C VAL A 6 -29.90 10.50 35.97
N LEU A 7 -30.28 9.54 36.83
CA LEU A 7 -29.64 8.21 36.89
C LEU A 7 -29.98 7.35 35.67
N ASN A 8 -31.19 7.51 35.11
CA ASN A 8 -31.61 6.79 33.91
C ASN A 8 -30.91 7.32 32.65
N HIS A 9 -30.81 8.65 32.51
CA HIS A 9 -30.05 9.28 31.42
C HIS A 9 -28.56 8.91 31.49
N LEU A 10 -27.96 8.87 32.68
CA LEU A 10 -26.57 8.46 32.86
C LEU A 10 -26.32 7.00 32.42
N ARG A 11 -27.22 6.07 32.79
CA ARG A 11 -27.13 4.65 32.35
C ARG A 11 -27.26 4.50 30.84
N LEU A 12 -28.16 5.29 30.23
CA LEU A 12 -28.41 5.26 28.79
C LEU A 12 -27.20 5.79 28.00
N CYS A 13 -26.54 6.85 28.50
CA CYS A 13 -25.29 7.34 27.94
C CYS A 13 -24.15 6.32 28.04
N ILE A 14 -24.01 5.63 29.18
CA ILE A 14 -22.96 4.61 29.37
C ILE A 14 -23.16 3.43 28.39
N LEU A 15 -24.40 2.96 28.23
CA LEU A 15 -24.72 1.91 27.27
C LEU A 15 -24.45 2.34 25.83
N ALA A 16 -24.81 3.57 25.45
CA ALA A 16 -24.53 4.10 24.12
C ALA A 16 -23.02 4.16 23.83
N VAL A 17 -22.21 4.61 24.78
CA VAL A 17 -20.74 4.68 24.63
C VAL A 17 -20.13 3.28 24.49
N LEU A 18 -20.58 2.31 25.29
CA LEU A 18 -20.12 0.93 25.18
C LEU A 18 -20.50 0.29 23.84
N LEU A 19 -21.68 0.61 23.33
CA LEU A 19 -22.18 0.05 22.07
C LEU A 19 -21.47 0.65 20.86
N ILE A 20 -21.20 1.96 20.87
CA ILE A 20 -20.42 2.65 19.83
C ILE A 20 -18.95 2.22 19.89
N GLY A 21 -18.37 2.10 21.09
CA GLY A 21 -17.00 1.66 21.30
C GLY A 21 -16.78 0.18 20.96
N GLY A 22 -17.78 -0.68 21.19
CA GLY A 22 -17.72 -2.11 20.83
C GLY A 22 -17.86 -2.37 19.32
N LEU A 23 -18.56 -1.49 18.59
CA LEU A 23 -18.77 -1.62 17.14
C LEU A 23 -17.70 -0.93 16.28
N SER A 24 -16.77 -0.17 16.88
CA SER A 24 -15.73 0.55 16.13
C SER A 24 -14.57 -0.33 15.64
N GLY A 25 -14.53 -1.62 16.02
CA GLY A 25 -13.41 -2.51 15.73
C GLY A 25 -13.21 -2.91 14.25
N CYS A 26 -14.23 -2.77 13.39
CA CYS A 26 -14.18 -3.28 12.01
C CYS A 26 -13.76 -2.25 10.94
N PHE A 27 -13.57 -0.98 11.28
CA PHE A 27 -13.31 0.08 10.28
C PHE A 27 -11.87 0.63 10.27
N PHE A 28 -11.04 0.28 11.25
CA PHE A 28 -9.68 0.84 11.36
C PHE A 28 -8.58 0.02 10.66
N GLY A 29 -8.96 -1.01 9.91
CA GLY A 29 -8.05 -1.79 9.05
C GLY A 29 -8.16 -1.37 7.59
N GLY A 30 -7.89 -0.10 7.27
CA GLY A 30 -7.80 0.33 5.87
C GLY A 30 -6.74 -0.47 5.11
N GLN A 31 -6.94 -0.70 3.81
CA GLN A 31 -5.92 -1.36 3.01
C GLN A 31 -4.61 -0.59 3.13
N PRO A 32 -3.47 -1.27 3.42
CA PRO A 32 -2.20 -0.59 3.49
C PRO A 32 -1.95 0.12 2.15
N SER A 33 -1.63 1.41 2.20
CA SER A 33 -1.19 2.14 1.00
C SER A 33 0.11 1.50 0.51
N CYS A 34 0.02 0.73 -0.59
CA CYS A 34 1.15 0.06 -1.23
C CYS A 34 1.79 0.91 -2.32
N ASN A 35 1.06 1.90 -2.86
CA ASN A 35 1.57 2.84 -3.85
C ASN A 35 2.19 4.09 -3.19
N LYS A 36 2.71 3.98 -1.96
CA LYS A 36 3.51 5.07 -1.39
C LYS A 36 4.75 5.28 -2.28
N PRO A 37 5.19 6.52 -2.50
CA PRO A 37 6.42 6.78 -3.25
C PRO A 37 7.58 5.96 -2.67
N GLN A 38 8.29 5.25 -3.55
CA GLN A 38 9.45 4.44 -3.18
C GLN A 38 10.71 5.08 -3.76
N GLU A 39 11.84 4.94 -3.07
CA GLU A 39 13.14 5.50 -3.49
C GLU A 39 13.55 5.08 -4.91
N TYR A 40 13.22 3.85 -5.33
CA TYR A 40 13.55 3.37 -6.66
C TYR A 40 12.78 4.09 -7.79
N GLN A 41 11.66 4.76 -7.50
CA GLN A 41 10.83 5.42 -8.52
C GLN A 41 11.47 6.69 -9.07
N VAL A 42 12.37 7.31 -8.29
CA VAL A 42 13.14 8.49 -8.72
C VAL A 42 14.52 8.13 -9.25
N SER A 43 14.84 6.83 -9.34
CA SER A 43 16.13 6.37 -9.85
C SER A 43 16.19 6.49 -11.37
N GLU A 44 17.31 7.01 -11.86
CA GLU A 44 17.56 7.12 -13.30
C GLU A 44 18.30 5.89 -13.83
N ASN A 45 18.00 5.53 -15.08
CA ASN A 45 18.75 4.50 -15.78
C ASN A 45 20.14 5.05 -16.15
N ILE A 46 21.19 4.29 -15.83
CA ILE A 46 22.57 4.62 -16.21
C ILE A 46 23.03 3.75 -17.38
N GLU A 47 23.83 4.35 -18.26
CA GLU A 47 24.41 3.65 -19.41
C GLU A 47 25.27 2.46 -18.96
N SER A 48 25.39 1.45 -19.83
CA SER A 48 26.29 0.33 -19.60
C SER A 48 27.74 0.80 -19.39
N LEU A 49 28.46 0.06 -18.54
CA LEU A 49 29.88 0.27 -18.31
C LEU A 49 30.67 0.19 -19.61
N GLN A 50 31.51 1.19 -19.85
CA GLN A 50 32.42 1.25 -21.00
C GLN A 50 33.81 0.76 -20.60
N VAL A 51 34.36 -0.18 -21.36
CA VAL A 51 35.69 -0.76 -21.11
C VAL A 51 36.74 0.03 -21.89
N PRO A 52 37.81 0.53 -21.26
CA PRO A 52 38.87 1.25 -21.95
C PRO A 52 39.71 0.33 -22.84
N ASP A 53 40.47 0.92 -23.77
CA ASP A 53 41.38 0.18 -24.63
C ASP A 53 42.44 -0.58 -23.82
N GLY A 54 42.78 -1.80 -24.29
CA GLY A 54 43.79 -2.66 -23.68
C GLY A 54 43.31 -3.45 -22.46
N LEU A 55 42.01 -3.41 -22.14
CA LEU A 55 41.37 -4.21 -21.09
C LEU A 55 40.35 -5.18 -21.68
N ASP A 56 40.29 -6.37 -21.10
CA ASP A 56 39.28 -7.36 -21.46
C ASP A 56 37.90 -6.97 -20.91
N GLN A 57 36.86 -7.29 -21.67
CA GLN A 57 35.49 -7.05 -21.21
C GLN A 57 35.12 -7.98 -20.05
N PRO A 58 34.32 -7.50 -19.09
CA PRO A 58 33.79 -8.36 -18.05
C PRO A 58 32.87 -9.43 -18.65
N ASP A 59 32.91 -10.64 -18.08
CA ASP A 59 32.00 -11.71 -18.46
C ASP A 59 30.54 -11.31 -18.19
N ARG A 60 29.74 -11.28 -19.25
CA ARG A 60 28.31 -10.92 -19.24
C ARG A 60 27.40 -12.09 -19.63
N SER A 61 27.92 -13.32 -19.63
CA SER A 61 27.13 -14.52 -19.96
C SER A 61 25.92 -14.73 -19.05
N ALA A 62 26.00 -14.27 -17.79
CA ALA A 62 24.90 -14.30 -16.81
C ALA A 62 24.19 -12.95 -16.63
N ALA A 63 24.36 -12.00 -17.55
CA ALA A 63 23.73 -10.69 -17.44
C ALA A 63 22.21 -10.78 -17.60
N LEU A 64 21.47 -10.20 -16.66
CA LEU A 64 20.02 -10.08 -16.74
C LEU A 64 19.67 -8.93 -17.70
N THR A 65 18.99 -9.26 -18.79
CA THR A 65 18.49 -8.25 -19.73
C THR A 65 17.17 -7.68 -19.21
N ILE A 66 17.13 -6.36 -18.98
CA ILE A 66 15.90 -5.64 -18.66
C ILE A 66 15.22 -5.27 -20.00
N PRO A 67 14.02 -5.79 -20.30
CA PRO A 67 13.31 -5.46 -21.53
C PRO A 67 12.79 -4.02 -21.49
N GLN A 68 12.65 -3.43 -22.68
CA GLN A 68 11.99 -2.13 -22.82
C GLN A 68 10.52 -2.23 -22.42
N ALA A 69 10.02 -1.23 -21.69
CA ALA A 69 8.61 -1.17 -21.33
C ALA A 69 7.75 -1.01 -22.60
N SER A 70 6.59 -1.67 -22.63
CA SER A 70 5.61 -1.43 -23.69
C SER A 70 5.15 0.03 -23.64
N PRO A 71 4.99 0.71 -24.78
CA PRO A 71 4.42 2.06 -24.80
C PRO A 71 3.00 2.11 -24.23
N ASP A 72 2.28 0.97 -24.20
CA ASP A 72 0.93 0.86 -23.65
C ASP A 72 0.90 0.50 -22.16
N ALA A 73 2.06 0.49 -21.47
CA ALA A 73 2.10 0.15 -20.05
C ALA A 73 1.40 1.22 -19.20
N LYS A 74 0.31 0.83 -18.51
CA LYS A 74 -0.41 1.70 -17.58
C LYS A 74 0.46 2.01 -16.35
N VAL A 75 0.66 3.29 -16.06
CA VAL A 75 1.19 3.75 -14.78
C VAL A 75 0.18 3.45 -13.67
N ARG A 76 0.69 2.95 -12.54
CA ARG A 76 -0.17 2.62 -11.40
C ARG A 76 -0.49 3.88 -10.61
N GLU A 77 -1.77 4.08 -10.34
CA GLU A 77 -2.27 5.22 -9.56
C GLU A 77 -2.26 4.91 -8.06
N ALA A 78 -2.35 5.94 -7.22
CA ALA A 78 -2.34 5.80 -5.77
C ALA A 78 -3.44 4.84 -5.25
N ASP A 79 -4.60 4.85 -5.91
CA ASP A 79 -5.79 4.07 -5.55
C ASP A 79 -5.83 2.67 -6.20
N ASP A 80 -4.86 2.30 -7.05
CA ASP A 80 -4.84 0.95 -7.64
C ASP A 80 -4.58 -0.11 -6.54
N PRO A 81 -5.32 -1.25 -6.53
CA PRO A 81 -5.17 -2.30 -5.53
C PRO A 81 -3.77 -2.88 -5.55
N CYS A 82 -3.18 -3.16 -4.38
CA CYS A 82 -1.80 -3.62 -4.27
C CYS A 82 -1.56 -4.88 -5.12
N LEU A 83 -0.42 -4.97 -5.80
CA LEU A 83 -0.07 -6.17 -6.57
C LEU A 83 0.00 -7.43 -5.69
N ASP A 84 0.46 -7.27 -4.45
CA ASP A 84 0.53 -8.35 -3.46
C ASP A 84 -0.82 -8.61 -2.77
N SER A 85 -1.83 -7.75 -2.98
CA SER A 85 -3.14 -7.99 -2.40
C SER A 85 -3.80 -9.16 -3.11
N PRO A 86 -4.45 -10.07 -2.36
CA PRO A 86 -5.18 -11.15 -2.98
C PRO A 86 -6.28 -10.55 -3.88
N PRO A 87 -6.55 -11.19 -5.04
CA PRO A 87 -7.67 -10.77 -5.87
C PRO A 87 -8.97 -10.88 -5.06
N ASP A 88 -9.90 -9.96 -5.28
CA ASP A 88 -11.21 -10.06 -4.66
C ASP A 88 -11.94 -11.27 -5.25
N TYR A 89 -12.23 -12.26 -4.39
CA TYR A 89 -12.93 -13.47 -4.78
C TYR A 89 -14.43 -13.24 -4.99
N PHE A 90 -15.00 -12.17 -4.39
CA PHE A 90 -16.44 -11.89 -4.39
C PHE A 90 -16.82 -10.58 -5.10
N GLY A 91 -15.84 -9.77 -5.51
CA GLY A 91 -16.03 -8.54 -6.28
C GLY A 91 -16.48 -8.85 -7.72
N ARG A 92 -17.77 -8.73 -7.98
CA ARG A 92 -18.37 -8.75 -9.31
C ARG A 92 -18.68 -7.34 -9.77
#